data_AF-A0A538G4I8-F1
#
_entry.id   AF-A0A538G4I8-F1
#
_cell.length_a   1.000
_cell.length_b   1.000
_cell.length_c   1.000
_cell.angle_alpha   90.00
_cell.angle_beta   90.00
_cell.angle_gamma   90.00
#
_symmetry.space_group_name_H-M   'P 1'
#
loop_
_entity.id
_entity.type
_entity.pdbx_description
1 polymer ?
#
loop_
_entity_poly.entity_id
_entity_poly.type
_entity_poly.pdbx_seq_one_letter_code
_entity_poly.pdbx_strand_id
1 'polypeptide(L)'
;MSGVRLLVGTRKGAFVLTSDGTRDEWNVEGPLFAGWEIYHLKASPADPDRVYASQSTGWHGQVMQRSDDGAKTWEPVGNEFTYDGVPGKHQWYDGTQHPWEFARVWHLEPS
;
A
#
# COMPACT_ATOMS: atom_id res chain seq x y z
N MET A 1 11.17 -18.82 -20.15
CA MET A 1 12.14 -17.72 -19.96
C MET A 1 11.84 -17.09 -18.61
N SER A 2 12.86 -16.78 -17.81
CA SER A 2 12.67 -16.06 -16.54
C SER A 2 12.30 -14.60 -16.82
N GLY A 3 11.37 -14.03 -16.06
CA GLY A 3 11.04 -12.61 -16.11
C GLY A 3 11.55 -11.87 -14.87
N VAL A 4 11.79 -10.57 -15.02
CA VAL A 4 12.14 -9.65 -13.93
C VAL A 4 11.12 -8.52 -13.89
N ARG A 5 10.67 -8.17 -12.69
CA ARG A 5 9.79 -7.02 -12.44
C ARG A 5 10.38 -6.14 -11.35
N LEU A 6 10.58 -4.87 -11.67
CA LEU A 6 11.03 -3.85 -10.75
C LEU A 6 9.85 -2.93 -10.39
N LEU A 7 9.62 -2.76 -9.09
CA LEU A 7 8.55 -1.92 -8.55
C LEU A 7 9.18 -0.62 -8.04
N VAL A 8 8.76 0.52 -8.59
CA VAL A 8 9.39 1.82 -8.31
C VAL A 8 8.35 2.77 -7.72
N GLY A 9 8.56 3.16 -6.46
CA GLY A 9 7.79 4.20 -5.79
C GLY A 9 8.49 5.55 -5.88
N THR A 10 7.75 6.61 -6.18
CA THR A 10 8.27 7.98 -6.24
C THR A 10 7.34 8.95 -5.52
N ARG A 11 7.76 10.20 -5.33
CA ARG A 11 6.88 11.28 -4.87
C ARG A 11 5.81 11.71 -5.89
N LYS A 12 5.81 11.14 -7.10
CA LYS A 12 4.94 11.52 -8.21
C LYS A 12 4.11 10.35 -8.78
N GLY A 13 4.15 9.19 -8.14
CA GLY A 13 3.44 7.98 -8.54
C GLY A 13 4.32 6.74 -8.47
N ALA A 14 3.76 5.62 -8.87
CA ALA A 14 4.45 4.34 -9.02
C ALA A 14 4.70 4.01 -10.50
N PHE A 15 5.75 3.22 -10.73
CA PHE A 15 6.06 2.65 -12.03
C PHE A 15 6.38 1.16 -11.87
N VAL A 16 6.00 0.38 -12.87
CA VAL A 16 6.32 -1.06 -12.96
C VAL A 16 7.17 -1.26 -14.19
N LEU A 17 8.37 -1.76 -14.00
CA LEU A 17 9.30 -2.03 -15.09
C LEU A 17 9.45 -3.54 -15.23
N THR A 18 9.24 -4.06 -16.44
CA THR A 18 9.35 -5.49 -16.74
C THR A 18 10.39 -5.75 -17.81
N SER A 19 11.17 -6.80 -17.61
CA SER A 19 12.12 -7.31 -18.60
C SER A 19 12.20 -8.82 -18.52
N ASP A 20 12.85 -9.44 -19.51
CA ASP A 20 13.18 -10.85 -19.47
C ASP A 20 14.44 -11.10 -18.60
N GLY A 21 15.03 -12.29 -18.73
CA GLY A 21 16.21 -12.68 -17.96
C GLY A 21 17.48 -11.92 -18.33
N THR A 22 17.58 -11.35 -19.54
CA THR A 22 18.79 -10.65 -20.01
C THR A 22 18.82 -9.21 -19.48
N ARG A 23 17.65 -8.59 -19.29
CA ARG A 23 17.49 -7.24 -18.73
C ARG A 23 18.02 -6.12 -19.64
N ASP A 24 18.10 -6.38 -20.94
CA ASP A 24 18.60 -5.43 -21.94
C ASP A 24 17.53 -4.41 -22.36
N GLU A 25 16.28 -4.87 -22.52
CA GLU A 25 15.13 -4.04 -22.87
C GLU A 25 14.09 -4.03 -21.76
N TRP A 26 13.52 -2.86 -21.46
CA TRP A 26 12.55 -2.70 -20.38
C TRP A 26 11.27 -2.06 -20.90
N ASN A 27 10.15 -2.71 -20.61
CA ASN A 27 8.85 -2.07 -20.73
C ASN A 27 8.54 -1.29 -19.43
N VAL A 28 8.09 -0.05 -19.56
CA VAL A 28 7.82 0.85 -18.42
C VAL A 28 6.33 1.19 -18.39
N GLU A 29 5.66 0.79 -17.31
CA GLU A 29 4.26 1.08 -17.06
C GLU A 29 4.10 2.14 -15.97
N GLY A 30 3.23 3.13 -16.21
CA GLY A 30 2.93 4.22 -15.28
C GLY A 30 2.84 5.60 -15.98
N PRO A 31 2.72 6.69 -15.20
CA PRO A 31 2.64 6.71 -13.74
C PRO A 31 1.31 6.13 -13.24
N LEU A 32 1.41 5.11 -12.39
CA LEU A 32 0.30 4.65 -11.55
C LEU A 32 0.16 5.63 -10.38
N PHE A 33 -1.07 5.90 -9.93
CA PHE A 33 -1.32 6.86 -8.85
C PHE A 33 -0.69 8.24 -9.12
N ALA A 34 -0.86 8.75 -10.34
CA ALA A 34 -0.18 9.96 -10.80
C ALA A 34 -0.33 11.15 -9.84
N GLY A 35 0.80 11.71 -9.41
CA GLY A 35 0.85 12.85 -8.50
C GLY A 35 0.75 12.51 -7.01
N TRP A 36 0.54 11.24 -6.65
CA TRP A 36 0.53 10.78 -5.26
C TRP A 36 1.88 10.20 -4.85
N GLU A 37 2.22 10.33 -3.57
CA GLU A 37 3.48 9.79 -3.04
C GLU A 37 3.34 8.30 -2.80
N ILE A 38 4.29 7.52 -3.33
CA ILE A 38 4.36 6.09 -3.08
C ILE A 38 5.62 5.81 -2.27
N TYR A 39 5.43 5.54 -0.99
CA TYR A 39 6.53 5.30 -0.05
C TYR A 39 7.19 3.94 -0.25
N HIS A 40 6.41 2.93 -0.65
CA HIS A 40 6.92 1.57 -0.87
C HIS A 40 5.96 0.77 -1.76
N LEU A 41 6.51 -0.13 -2.58
CA LEU A 41 5.77 -1.21 -3.24
C LEU A 41 6.46 -2.54 -2.94
N LYS A 42 5.67 -3.61 -2.77
CA LYS A 42 6.20 -4.95 -2.48
C LYS A 42 5.32 -6.01 -3.10
N ALA A 43 5.94 -6.93 -3.85
CA ALA A 43 5.27 -8.15 -4.29
C ALA A 43 5.23 -9.19 -3.16
N SER A 44 4.16 -9.99 -3.11
CA SER A 44 4.04 -11.11 -2.17
C SER A 44 4.99 -12.25 -2.60
N PRO A 45 5.76 -12.85 -1.68
CA PRO A 45 6.56 -14.03 -1.99
C PRO A 45 5.68 -15.29 -2.22
N ALA A 46 4.46 -15.30 -1.69
CA ALA A 46 3.53 -16.42 -1.84
C ALA A 46 2.74 -16.37 -3.16
N ASP A 47 2.60 -15.17 -3.73
CA ASP A 47 1.88 -14.93 -4.98
C ASP A 47 2.53 -13.76 -5.74
N PRO A 48 3.32 -14.03 -6.78
CA PRO A 48 3.98 -12.99 -7.56
C PRO A 48 3.02 -12.01 -8.24
N ASP A 49 1.76 -12.32 -8.47
CA ASP A 49 0.82 -11.34 -9.06
C ASP A 49 0.25 -10.38 -8.01
N ARG A 50 0.32 -10.76 -6.74
CA ARG A 50 -0.08 -9.89 -5.62
C ARG A 50 0.99 -8.86 -5.30
N VAL A 51 0.62 -7.58 -5.41
CA VAL A 51 1.48 -6.43 -5.09
C VAL A 51 0.77 -5.48 -4.15
N TYR A 52 1.48 -4.99 -3.14
CA TYR A 52 1.02 -3.95 -2.24
C TYR A 52 1.73 -2.64 -2.51
N ALA A 53 1.01 -1.51 -2.39
CA ALA A 53 1.58 -0.18 -2.47
C ALA A 53 1.13 0.69 -1.29
N SER A 54 2.11 1.34 -0.65
CA SER A 54 1.90 2.34 0.40
C SER A 54 1.73 3.71 -0.23
N GLN A 55 0.54 3.98 -0.75
CA GLN A 55 0.15 5.29 -1.28
C GLN A 55 -0.08 6.27 -0.13
N SER A 56 0.33 7.52 -0.30
CA SER A 56 0.01 8.61 0.63
C SER A 56 -0.44 9.87 -0.10
N THR A 57 -1.44 10.53 0.46
CA THR A 57 -1.97 11.81 -0.04
C THR A 57 -2.16 12.80 1.11
N GLY A 58 -2.19 14.09 0.79
CA GLY A 58 -2.45 15.13 1.80
C GLY A 58 -3.85 15.07 2.43
N TRP A 59 -4.81 14.42 1.76
CA TRP A 59 -6.20 14.34 2.23
C TRP A 59 -6.49 13.06 3.02
N HIS A 60 -6.04 11.90 2.52
CA HIS A 60 -6.35 10.60 3.12
C HIS A 60 -5.21 10.01 3.95
N GLY A 61 -4.06 10.70 4.01
CA GLY A 61 -2.85 10.14 4.57
C GLY A 61 -2.43 8.86 3.84
N GLN A 62 -1.86 7.92 4.58
CA GLN A 62 -1.42 6.63 4.05
C GLN A 62 -2.62 5.68 3.86
N VAL A 63 -2.74 5.13 2.65
CA VAL A 63 -3.72 4.10 2.27
C VAL A 63 -2.96 2.94 1.64
N MET A 64 -3.24 1.73 2.13
CA MET A 64 -2.72 0.51 1.54
C MET A 64 -3.53 0.14 0.30
N GLN A 65 -2.85 0.01 -0.83
CA GLN A 65 -3.41 -0.48 -2.09
C GLN A 65 -2.91 -1.90 -2.33
N ARG A 66 -3.74 -2.75 -2.93
CA ARG A 66 -3.36 -4.07 -3.43
C ARG A 66 -3.74 -4.21 -4.89
N SER A 67 -2.89 -4.89 -5.61
CA SER A 67 -3.18 -5.50 -6.90
C SER A 67 -3.05 -7.00 -6.76
N ASP A 68 -3.92 -7.75 -7.44
CA ASP A 68 -3.87 -9.22 -7.54
C ASP A 68 -3.63 -9.69 -8.99
N ASP A 69 -3.29 -8.77 -9.90
CA ASP A 69 -3.14 -9.03 -11.35
C ASP A 69 -1.80 -8.53 -11.91
N GLY A 70 -0.79 -8.45 -11.05
CA GLY A 70 0.57 -8.08 -11.41
C GLY A 70 0.80 -6.58 -11.53
N ALA A 71 0.10 -5.78 -10.69
CA ALA A 71 0.15 -4.32 -10.63
C ALA A 71 -0.62 -3.56 -11.74
N LYS A 72 -1.55 -4.22 -12.43
CA LYS A 72 -2.35 -3.60 -13.50
C LYS A 72 -3.57 -2.88 -12.94
N THR A 73 -4.30 -3.51 -12.03
CA THR A 73 -5.43 -2.92 -11.32
C THR A 73 -5.19 -2.88 -9.83
N TRP A 74 -5.79 -1.89 -9.16
CA TRP A 74 -5.52 -1.58 -7.76
C TRP A 74 -6.80 -1.29 -6.99
N GLU A 75 -6.84 -1.78 -5.76
CA GLU A 75 -7.92 -1.52 -4.82
C GLU A 75 -7.38 -1.22 -3.41
N PRO A 76 -8.04 -0.34 -2.63
CA PRO A 76 -7.69 -0.13 -1.23
C PRO A 76 -7.96 -1.39 -0.40
N VAL A 77 -7.07 -1.72 0.54
CA VAL A 77 -7.21 -2.87 1.44
C VAL A 77 -7.37 -2.42 2.87
N GLY A 78 -8.36 -2.98 3.59
CA GLY A 78 -8.60 -2.61 4.98
C GLY A 78 -8.89 -1.13 5.15
N ASN A 79 -9.52 -0.50 4.15
CA ASN A 79 -9.85 0.92 4.15
C ASN A 79 -11.26 1.20 4.72
N GLU A 80 -11.92 0.17 5.24
CA GLU A 80 -13.14 0.32 6.04
C GLU A 80 -12.75 0.54 7.50
N PHE A 81 -13.30 1.59 8.11
CA PHE A 81 -13.07 1.96 9.51
C PHE A 81 -14.31 1.68 10.35
N THR A 82 -14.86 0.48 10.19
CA THR A 82 -16.04 0.08 10.92
C THR A 82 -15.65 -0.40 12.30
N TYR A 83 -16.34 0.11 13.32
CA TYR A 83 -16.32 -0.53 14.62
C TYR A 83 -17.24 -1.74 14.56
N ASP A 84 -16.77 -2.87 15.08
CA ASP A 84 -17.66 -3.95 15.46
C ASP A 84 -18.31 -3.57 16.81
N GLY A 85 -19.49 -2.97 16.74
CA GLY A 85 -20.24 -2.47 17.90
C GLY A 85 -19.88 -1.03 18.32
N VAL A 86 -20.27 -0.68 19.56
CA VAL A 86 -20.02 0.65 20.14
C VAL A 86 -18.68 0.63 20.88
N PRO A 87 -17.73 1.54 20.58
CA PRO A 87 -16.46 1.61 21.29
C PRO A 87 -16.69 1.82 22.78
N GLY A 88 -16.00 1.03 23.61
CA GLY A 88 -15.94 1.25 25.06
C GLY A 88 -15.24 2.58 25.41
N LYS A 89 -15.16 2.89 26.70
CA LYS A 89 -14.43 4.07 27.20
C LYS A 89 -13.13 3.69 27.91
N HIS A 90 -12.18 4.61 27.95
CA HIS A 90 -10.95 4.55 28.73
C HIS A 90 -10.81 5.82 29.57
N GLN A 91 -10.05 5.74 30.67
CA GLN A 91 -9.78 6.89 31.52
C GLN A 91 -8.65 7.73 30.93
N TRP A 92 -8.90 9.02 30.73
CA TRP A 92 -7.94 10.00 30.26
C TRP A 92 -7.04 10.49 31.42
N TYR A 93 -5.95 11.20 31.11
CA TYR A 93 -4.97 11.62 32.13
C TYR A 93 -5.57 12.58 33.18
N ASP A 94 -6.68 13.24 32.86
CA ASP A 94 -7.43 14.13 33.77
C ASP A 94 -8.51 13.38 34.57
N GLY A 95 -8.59 12.06 34.43
CA GLY A 95 -9.53 11.20 35.12
C GLY A 95 -10.90 11.05 34.44
N THR A 96 -11.17 11.76 33.34
CA THR A 96 -12.43 11.67 32.60
C THR A 96 -12.51 10.43 31.70
N GLN A 97 -13.71 9.99 31.33
CA GLN A 97 -13.92 8.79 30.49
C GLN A 97 -14.11 9.19 29.02
N HIS A 98 -13.19 8.79 28.16
CA HIS A 98 -13.20 9.06 26.72
C HIS A 98 -13.47 7.78 25.92
N PRO A 99 -14.23 7.83 24.82
CA PRO A 99 -14.32 6.69 23.90
C PRO A 99 -12.93 6.27 23.43
N TRP A 100 -12.75 4.99 23.13
CA TRP A 100 -11.59 4.58 22.33
C TRP A 100 -11.66 5.24 20.95
N GLU A 101 -10.57 5.88 20.53
CA GLU A 101 -10.40 6.45 19.19
C GLU A 101 -9.33 5.66 18.43
N PHE A 102 -9.60 5.34 17.16
CA PHE A 102 -8.70 4.52 16.36
C PHE A 102 -7.47 5.31 15.91
N ALA A 103 -6.27 4.82 16.21
CA ALA A 103 -5.01 5.31 15.65
C ALA A 103 -4.48 4.32 14.61
N ARG A 104 -4.22 4.78 13.37
CA ARG A 104 -3.65 3.94 12.30
C ARG A 104 -2.15 3.74 12.51
N VAL A 105 -1.70 2.49 12.60
CA VAL A 105 -0.28 2.12 12.48
C VAL A 105 -0.18 0.92 11.53
N TRP A 106 0.45 1.12 10.37
CA TRP A 106 0.77 0.03 9.44
C TRP A 106 2.20 -0.43 9.68
N HIS A 107 2.41 -1.73 9.88
CA HIS A 107 3.73 -2.34 9.98
C HIS A 107 3.86 -3.41 8.90
N LEU A 108 4.87 -3.29 8.04
CA LEU A 108 5.24 -4.30 7.05
C LEU A 108 6.57 -4.89 7.49
N GLU A 109 6.55 -6.11 8.00
CA GLU A 109 7.79 -6.87 8.24
C GLU A 109 8.05 -7.86 7.10
N PRO A 110 9.32 -8.07 6.72
CA PRO A 110 9.69 -9.19 5.85
C PRO A 110 9.40 -10.51 6.57
N SER A 111 8.91 -11.50 5.81
CA SER A 111 9.02 -12.92 6.18
C SER A 111 10.45 -13.41 6.04
#